data_AF-A0A3R6Y0A0-F1
#
_entry.id   AF-A0A3R6Y0A0-F1
#
_cell.length_a   1.000
_cell.length_b   1.000
_cell.length_c   1.000
_cell.angle_alpha   90.00
_cell.angle_beta   90.00
_cell.angle_gamma   90.00
#
_symmetry.space_group_name_H-M   'P 1'
#
loop_
_entity.id
_entity.type
_entity.pdbx_description
1 polymer ?
#
loop_
_entity_poly.entity_id
_entity_poly.type
_entity_poly.pdbx_seq_one_letter_code
_entity_poly.pdbx_strand_id
1 'polypeptide(L)'
;MERKYFKALNFDLDTHQLKEHYPGANYRQAYDDLRRFFKRHRFSHRQGSGYISDDKLATADIYDLMDELSRQFPWIGICVNKIDVTNVGRQHDLTELLKPAEDIVIDTSLLTVPDCPQQETE
;
A
#
# COMPACT_ATOMS: atom_id res chain seq x y z
N MET A 1 -21.99 8.95 20.21
CA MET A 1 -20.59 8.57 19.94
C MET A 1 -20.39 8.58 18.44
N GLU A 2 -19.33 9.22 17.93
CA GLU A 2 -19.06 9.28 16.49
C GLU A 2 -18.86 7.87 15.91
N ARG A 3 -19.40 7.62 14.71
CA ARG A 3 -19.22 6.34 14.03
C ARG A 3 -17.80 6.24 13.47
N LYS A 4 -17.12 5.13 13.76
CA LYS A 4 -15.77 4.86 13.29
C LYS A 4 -15.77 4.14 11.93
N TYR A 5 -14.81 4.49 11.09
CA TYR A 5 -14.60 3.92 9.76
C TYR A 5 -13.12 3.61 9.56
N PHE A 6 -12.80 2.68 8.65
CA PHE A 6 -11.44 2.66 8.12
C PHE A 6 -11.18 3.99 7.42
N LYS A 7 -9.98 4.54 7.58
CA LYS A 7 -9.61 5.83 7.01
C LYS A 7 -8.57 5.59 5.93
N ALA A 8 -8.88 6.00 4.71
CA ALA A 8 -7.88 6.13 3.66
C ALA A 8 -7.30 7.54 3.73
N LEU A 9 -5.97 7.65 3.77
CA LEU A 9 -5.24 8.90 3.75
C LEU A 9 -4.41 8.96 2.47
N ASN A 10 -4.56 10.04 1.72
CA ASN A 10 -3.78 10.29 0.50
C ASN A 10 -3.20 11.70 0.58
N PHE A 11 -1.95 11.87 0.18
CA PHE A 11 -1.31 13.18 0.16
C PHE A 11 -0.47 13.40 -1.10
N ASP A 12 -0.21 14.67 -1.39
CA ASP A 12 0.73 15.11 -2.41
C ASP A 12 1.69 16.14 -1.80
N LEU A 13 2.97 16.05 -2.18
CA LEU A 13 4.03 16.94 -1.69
C LEU A 13 4.65 17.70 -2.85
N ASP A 14 4.89 18.99 -2.65
CA ASP A 14 5.65 19.82 -3.57
C ASP A 14 7.14 19.46 -3.50
N THR A 15 7.68 18.97 -4.62
CA THR A 15 9.08 18.56 -4.71
C THR A 15 10.07 19.73 -4.62
N HIS A 16 9.69 20.93 -5.07
CA HIS A 16 10.53 22.12 -4.90
C HIS A 16 10.60 22.52 -3.42
N GLN A 17 9.45 22.59 -2.75
CA GLN A 17 9.41 22.90 -1.32
C GLN A 17 10.14 21.84 -0.49
N LEU A 18 10.04 20.56 -0.86
CA LEU A 18 10.80 19.51 -0.19
C LEU A 18 12.31 19.69 -0.36
N LYS A 19 12.80 20.09 -1.54
CA LYS A 19 14.24 20.33 -1.74
C LYS A 19 14.77 21.51 -0.91
N GLU A 20 13.91 22.47 -0.59
CA GLU A 20 14.28 23.67 0.17
C GLU A 20 14.14 23.48 1.69
N HIS A 21 13.08 22.81 2.13
CA HIS A 21 12.68 22.80 3.54
C HIS A 21 12.84 21.44 4.23
N TYR A 22 13.01 20.35 3.48
CA TYR A 22 13.26 19.04 4.11
C TYR A 22 14.66 19.03 4.72
N PRO A 23 14.82 18.66 6.01
CA PRO A 23 16.12 18.74 6.69
C PRO A 23 17.13 17.67 6.25
N GLY A 24 16.68 16.59 5.59
CA GLY A 24 17.56 15.53 5.12
C GLY A 24 18.23 15.86 3.78
N ALA A 25 19.39 15.25 3.54
CA ALA A 25 20.19 15.52 2.33
C ALA A 25 19.50 15.11 1.02
N ASN A 26 18.54 14.17 1.06
CA ASN A 26 17.78 13.73 -0.09
C ASN A 26 16.29 13.84 0.20
N TYR A 27 15.61 14.74 -0.51
CA TYR A 27 14.18 15.00 -0.36
C TYR A 27 13.31 13.74 -0.46
N ARG A 28 13.76 12.69 -1.16
CA ARG A 28 13.02 11.43 -1.28
C ARG A 28 12.87 10.71 0.07
N GLN A 29 13.78 10.94 1.01
CA GLN A 29 13.70 10.38 2.36
C GLN A 29 12.47 10.87 3.14
N ALA A 30 11.88 12.01 2.74
CA ALA A 30 10.61 12.49 3.29
C ALA A 30 9.49 11.44 3.18
N TYR A 31 9.41 10.72 2.05
CA TYR A 31 8.42 9.66 1.86
C TYR A 31 8.68 8.46 2.78
N ASP A 32 9.94 8.13 3.05
CA ASP A 32 10.30 7.05 3.99
C ASP A 32 10.00 7.44 5.44
N ASP A 33 10.23 8.71 5.80
CA ASP A 33 9.87 9.26 7.12
C ASP A 33 8.36 9.19 7.34
N LEU A 34 7.57 9.65 6.35
CA LEU A 34 6.11 9.58 6.40
C LEU A 34 5.62 8.12 6.43
N ARG A 35 6.23 7.23 5.66
CA ARG A 35 5.90 5.80 5.68
C ARG A 35 6.13 5.19 7.05
N ARG A 36 7.27 5.50 7.69
CA ARG A 36 7.58 5.06 9.06
C ARG A 36 6.62 5.65 10.07
N PHE A 37 6.26 6.93 9.93
CA PHE A 37 5.27 7.60 10.77
C PHE A 37 3.92 6.88 10.70
N PHE A 38 3.32 6.81 9.51
CA PHE A 38 2.01 6.19 9.32
C PHE A 38 1.99 4.71 9.75
N LYS A 39 3.06 3.95 9.48
CA LYS A 39 3.18 2.57 9.96
C LYS A 39 3.11 2.46 11.49
N ARG A 40 3.75 3.35 12.24
CA ARG A 40 3.67 3.36 13.71
C ARG A 40 2.25 3.66 14.21
N HIS A 41 1.49 4.46 13.47
CA HIS A 41 0.08 4.74 13.74
C HIS A 41 -0.89 3.72 13.12
N ARG A 42 -0.40 2.53 12.76
CA ARG A 42 -1.22 1.42 12.23
C ARG A 42 -1.98 1.81 10.96
N PHE A 43 -1.28 2.51 10.06
CA PHE A 43 -1.68 2.70 8.68
C PHE A 43 -0.81 1.84 7.77
N SER A 44 -1.44 0.95 7.04
CA SER A 44 -0.81 0.13 6.00
C SER A 44 -0.63 0.94 4.71
N HIS A 45 0.59 0.95 4.19
CA HIS A 45 0.90 1.52 2.88
C HIS A 45 0.24 0.70 1.77
N ARG A 46 -0.33 1.38 0.76
CA ARG A 46 -1.02 0.73 -0.37
C ARG A 46 -0.30 0.97 -1.69
N GLN A 47 -0.21 2.23 -2.09
CA GLN A 47 0.44 2.65 -3.35
C GLN A 47 0.87 4.11 -3.23
N GLY A 48 2.02 4.48 -3.79
CA GLY A 48 2.50 5.87 -3.80
C GLY A 48 2.37 6.54 -2.42
N SER A 49 1.62 7.64 -2.37
CA SER A 49 1.31 8.42 -1.15
C SER A 49 0.01 8.02 -0.44
N GLY A 50 -0.52 6.83 -0.72
CA GLY A 50 -1.79 6.32 -0.20
C GLY A 50 -1.64 5.28 0.90
N TYR A 51 -2.39 5.47 1.98
CA TYR A 51 -2.38 4.67 3.20
C TYR A 51 -3.80 4.35 3.67
N ILE A 52 -3.99 3.22 4.33
CA ILE A 52 -5.28 2.82 4.91
C ILE A 52 -5.07 2.36 6.35
N SER A 53 -5.91 2.85 7.26
CA SER A 53 -5.84 2.47 8.66
C SER A 53 -6.17 0.98 8.85
N ASP A 54 -5.42 0.32 9.73
CA ASP A 54 -5.64 -1.08 10.10
C ASP A 54 -6.86 -1.23 11.01
N ASP A 55 -7.23 -0.15 11.70
CA ASP A 55 -8.37 -0.09 12.62
C ASP A 55 -9.38 0.98 12.18
N LYS A 56 -10.63 0.87 12.67
CA LYS A 56 -11.63 1.92 12.45
C LYS A 56 -11.36 3.11 13.39
N LEU A 57 -11.28 4.29 12.81
CA LEU A 57 -10.98 5.54 13.51
C LEU A 57 -12.17 6.50 13.45
N ALA A 58 -12.30 7.30 14.50
CA ALA A 58 -13.13 8.49 14.53
C ALA A 58 -12.46 9.63 13.73
N THR A 59 -13.15 10.74 13.52
CA THR A 59 -12.54 11.91 12.86
C THR A 59 -11.59 12.63 13.82
N ALA A 60 -11.88 12.64 15.13
CA ALA A 60 -10.98 13.17 16.15
C ALA A 60 -9.59 12.48 16.14
N ASP A 61 -9.57 11.15 16.02
CA ASP A 61 -8.33 10.37 15.93
C ASP A 61 -7.43 10.83 14.75
N ILE A 62 -8.03 11.33 13.67
CA ILE A 62 -7.31 11.86 12.51
C ILE A 62 -6.77 13.26 12.76
N TYR A 63 -7.52 14.12 13.46
CA TYR A 63 -7.01 15.44 13.84
C TYR A 63 -5.81 15.33 14.78
N ASP A 64 -5.88 14.43 15.76
CA ASP A 64 -4.77 14.16 16.68
C ASP A 64 -3.53 13.64 15.92
N LEU A 65 -3.73 12.75 14.93
CA LEU A 65 -2.67 12.26 14.06
C LEU A 65 -2.02 13.39 13.23
N MET A 66 -2.81 14.31 12.68
CA MET A 66 -2.29 15.44 11.89
C MET A 66 -1.53 16.45 12.75
N ASP A 67 -2.01 16.69 13.97
CA ASP A 67 -1.34 17.53 14.96
C ASP A 67 0.04 16.94 15.33
N GLU A 68 0.10 15.62 15.62
CA GLU A 68 1.37 14.93 15.86
C GLU A 68 2.30 14.95 14.64
N LEU A 69 1.76 14.71 13.43
CA LEU A 69 2.52 14.77 12.18
C LEU A 69 3.20 16.14 12.01
N SER A 70 2.46 17.23 12.25
CA SER A 70 2.97 18.59 12.11
C SER A 70 4.06 18.94 13.13
N ARG A 71 3.95 18.42 14.35
CA ARG A 71 4.97 18.59 15.40
C ARG A 71 6.24 17.80 15.10
N GLN A 72 6.09 16.56 14.63
CA GLN A 72 7.23 15.68 14.35
C GLN A 72 7.98 16.11 13.08
N PHE A 73 7.27 16.63 12.08
CA PHE A 73 7.85 17.08 10.81
C PHE A 73 7.48 18.54 10.52
N PRO A 74 8.18 19.53 11.12
CA PRO A 74 7.84 20.95 10.96
C PRO A 74 7.81 21.45 9.50
N TRP A 75 8.50 20.76 8.58
CA TRP A 75 8.51 21.06 7.14
C TRP A 75 7.22 20.64 6.42
N ILE A 76 6.42 19.72 6.99
CA ILE A 76 5.32 19.08 6.26
C ILE A 76 4.25 20.07 5.81
N GLY A 77 3.93 21.07 6.65
CA GLY A 77 2.90 22.07 6.35
C GLY A 77 3.28 22.99 5.18
N ILE A 78 4.59 23.19 4.95
CA ILE A 78 5.10 23.98 3.83
C ILE A 78 5.19 23.15 2.55
N CYS A 79 5.46 21.85 2.69
CA CYS A 79 5.69 20.95 1.58
C CYS A 79 4.42 20.24 1.08
N VAL A 80 3.31 20.24 1.82
CA VAL A 80 2.09 19.55 1.43
C VAL A 80 1.26 20.40 0.47
N ASN A 81 1.01 19.87 -0.73
CA ASN A 81 0.03 20.49 -1.66
C ASN A 81 -1.39 20.16 -1.24
N LYS A 82 -1.60 18.90 -0.84
CA LYS A 82 -2.91 18.38 -0.50
C LYS A 82 -2.80 17.15 0.38
N ILE A 83 -3.71 17.01 1.34
CA ILE A 83 -3.88 15.82 2.15
C ILE A 83 -5.37 15.62 2.41
N ASP A 84 -5.89 14.46 1.99
CA ASP A 84 -7.29 14.10 2.12
C ASP A 84 -7.44 12.83 2.95
N VAL A 85 -8.51 12.78 3.74
CA VAL A 85 -8.93 11.57 4.46
C VAL A 85 -10.35 11.18 4.07
N THR A 86 -10.52 9.91 3.73
CA THR A 86 -11.80 9.33 3.27
C THR A 86 -12.24 8.21 4.21
N ASN A 87 -13.54 8.20 4.55
CA ASN A 87 -14.16 7.05 5.22
C ASN A 87 -14.35 5.90 4.23
N VAL A 88 -13.69 4.77 4.48
CA VAL A 88 -13.76 3.57 3.64
C VAL A 88 -14.74 2.58 4.24
N GLY A 89 -15.71 2.14 3.44
CA GLY A 89 -16.64 1.06 3.81
C GLY A 89 -16.04 -0.32 3.56
N ARG A 90 -15.64 -0.57 2.31
CA ARG A 90 -14.91 -1.77 1.87
C ARG A 90 -13.83 -1.37 0.88
N GLN A 91 -12.80 -2.19 0.81
CA GLN A 91 -11.70 -2.04 -0.14
C GLN A 91 -11.49 -3.37 -0.85
N HIS A 92 -11.18 -3.30 -2.14
CA HIS A 92 -10.91 -4.46 -2.98
C HIS A 92 -9.57 -4.24 -3.69
N ASP A 93 -8.68 -5.21 -3.56
CA ASP A 93 -7.43 -5.25 -4.33
C ASP A 93 -7.70 -6.07 -5.61
N LEU A 94 -7.50 -5.44 -6.75
CA LEU A 94 -7.81 -6.02 -8.06
C LEU A 94 -6.53 -6.32 -8.87
N THR A 95 -5.35 -6.12 -8.29
CA THR A 95 -4.07 -6.29 -9.01
C THR A 95 -3.92 -7.70 -9.58
N GLU A 96 -4.30 -8.73 -8.81
CA GLU A 96 -4.22 -10.13 -9.25
C GLU A 96 -5.11 -10.42 -10.47
N LEU A 97 -6.25 -9.74 -10.61
CA LEU A 97 -7.18 -9.96 -11.74
C LEU A 97 -6.61 -9.46 -13.07
N LEU A 98 -5.59 -8.60 -13.04
CA LEU A 98 -4.96 -8.02 -14.23
C LEU A 98 -3.69 -8.77 -14.64
N LYS A 99 -3.25 -9.77 -13.84
CA LYS A 99 -2.10 -10.57 -14.22
C LYS A 99 -2.46 -11.46 -15.42
N PRO A 100 -1.57 -11.60 -16.41
CA PRO A 100 -1.78 -12.55 -17.49
C PRO A 100 -1.91 -13.96 -16.91
N ALA A 101 -2.77 -14.79 -17.52
CA ALA A 101 -2.85 -16.20 -17.16
C ALA A 101 -1.49 -16.86 -17.42
N GLU A 102 -0.96 -17.59 -16.44
CA GLU A 102 0.22 -18.41 -16.65
C GLU A 102 -0.16 -19.59 -17.56
N ASP A 103 0.56 -19.78 -18.65
CA ASP A 103 0.42 -20.98 -19.46
C ASP A 103 0.84 -22.18 -18.61
N ILE A 104 -0.11 -23.08 -18.33
CA ILE A 104 0.18 -24.33 -17.64
C ILE A 104 1.04 -25.17 -18.59
N VAL A 105 2.36 -25.18 -18.36
CA VAL A 105 3.26 -26.11 -19.02
C VAL A 105 3.03 -27.49 -18.39
N ILE A 106 2.23 -28.31 -19.05
CA ILE A 106 2.08 -29.72 -18.67
C ILE A 106 3.37 -30.44 -19.03
N ASP A 107 4.06 -30.96 -18.02
CA ASP A 107 5.19 -31.88 -18.23
C ASP A 107 4.64 -33.20 -18.80
N THR A 108 4.71 -33.32 -20.12
CA THR A 108 4.27 -34.51 -20.86
C THR A 108 5.13 -35.74 -20.57
N SER A 109 6.27 -35.62 -19.86
CA SER A 109 7.07 -36.78 -19.44
C SER A 109 6.38 -37.65 -18.37
N LEU A 110 5.37 -37.11 -17.67
CA LEU A 110 4.56 -37.85 -16.69
C LEU A 110 3.41 -38.65 -17.34
N LEU A 111 3.17 -38.47 -18.64
CA LEU A 111 2.23 -39.28 -19.41
C LEU A 111 2.93 -40.53 -19.94
N THR A 112 3.49 -41.36 -19.04
CA THR A 112 3.89 -42.71 -19.42
C THR A 112 2.64 -43.56 -19.61
N VAL A 113 2.20 -43.74 -20.85
CA VAL A 113 1.30 -44.85 -21.19
C VAL A 113 2.08 -46.14 -20.95
N PRO A 114 1.61 -47.07 -20.08
CA PRO A 114 2.27 -48.36 -19.96
C PRO A 114 2.10 -49.10 -21.30
N ASP A 115 3.22 -49.53 -21.88
CA ASP A 115 3.21 -50.40 -23.07
C ASP A 115 2.38 -51.65 -22.76
N CYS A 116 1.35 -51.88 -23.59
CA CYS A 116 0.55 -53.10 -23.54
C CYS A 116 1.44 -54.28 -24.00
N PRO A 117 1.66 -55.33 -23.20
CA PRO A 117 2.48 -56.45 -23.62
C PRO A 117 1.85 -57.13 -24.83
N GLN A 118 2.59 -57.20 -25.95
CA GLN A 118 2.22 -58.06 -27.06
C GLN A 118 2.30 -59.51 -26.58
N GLN A 119 1.17 -60.22 -26.64
CA GLN A 119 1.15 -61.65 -26.42
C GLN A 119 1.90 -62.34 -27.56
N GLU A 120 3.05 -62.94 -27.25
CA GLU A 120 3.65 -63.98 -28.09
C GLU A 120 2.78 -65.24 -27.94
N THR A 121 2.02 -65.56 -28.99
CA THR A 121 1.43 -66.90 -29.17
C THR A 121 2.44 -67.80 -29.88
N GLU A 122 2.75 -68.94 -29.26
CA GLU A 122 3.39 -70.11 -29.90
C GLU A 122 2.67 -70.57 -31.16
#